data_AF-A0A3M4JQN1-F1
#
_entry.id   AF-A0A3M4JQN1-F1
#
_cell.length_a   1.000
_cell.length_b   1.000
_cell.length_c   1.000
_cell.angle_alpha   90.00
_cell.angle_beta   90.00
_cell.angle_gamma   90.00
#
_symmetry.space_group_name_H-M   'P 1'
#
loop_
_entity.id
_entity.type
_entity.pdbx_description
1 polymer ?
#
loop_
_entity_poly.entity_id
_entity_poly.type
_entity_poly.pdbx_seq_one_letter_code
_entity_poly.pdbx_strand_id
1 'polypeptide(L)' 'SEFCGSPLLGGIPQVMFPDGTLQFADQDQRPVILFSPRLPEPELEEFCRLNIKMYEQHYQQHKEAIDNFETRPITQFW' A
#
# COMPACT_ATOMS: atom_id res chain seq x y z
N SER A 1 6.67 5.41 14.04
CA SER A 1 5.58 4.52 13.61
C SER A 1 6.10 3.67 12.47
N GLU A 2 6.35 2.39 12.72
CA GLU A 2 6.59 1.42 11.65
C GLU A 2 5.24 1.08 11.04
N PHE A 3 4.85 1.81 9.99
CA PHE A 3 3.59 1.55 9.31
C PHE A 3 3.59 0.15 8.72
N CYS A 4 2.64 -0.67 9.16
CA CYS A 4 2.44 -2.04 8.73
C CYS A 4 2.18 -2.06 7.22
N GLY A 5 3.16 -2.42 6.40
CA GLY A 5 2.96 -2.64 4.95
C GLY A 5 3.92 -1.94 4.00
N SER A 6 4.59 -0.84 4.39
CA SER A 6 5.52 -0.16 3.47
C SER A 6 6.64 -1.10 2.95
N PRO A 7 7.29 -1.93 3.77
CA PRO A 7 8.29 -2.89 3.28
C PRO A 7 7.71 -3.98 2.36
N LEU A 8 6.50 -4.45 2.65
CA LEU A 8 5.82 -5.50 1.87
C LEU A 8 5.31 -5.00 0.52
N LEU A 9 5.17 -3.69 0.36
CA LEU A 9 4.74 -3.08 -0.89
C LEU A 9 5.92 -2.61 -1.75
N GLY A 10 7.17 -2.76 -1.28
CA GLY A 10 8.34 -2.25 -2.01
C GLY A 10 8.62 -0.77 -1.75
N GLY A 11 8.23 -0.25 -0.58
CA GLY A 11 8.48 1.14 -0.20
C GLY A 11 7.47 2.14 -0.74
N ILE A 12 6.26 1.69 -1.11
CA ILE A 12 5.19 2.56 -1.63
C ILE A 12 4.92 3.73 -0.66
N PRO A 13 4.87 4.98 -1.18
CA PRO A 13 4.66 6.13 -0.35
C PRO A 13 3.22 6.24 0.15
N GLN A 14 3.06 6.96 1.26
CA GLN A 14 1.77 7.44 1.71
C GLN A 14 1.50 8.81 1.08
N VAL A 15 0.31 8.97 0.54
CA VAL A 15 -0.22 10.24 0.06
C VAL A 15 -1.05 10.85 1.17
N MET A 16 -0.70 12.07 1.58
CA MET A 16 -1.51 12.88 2.49
C MET A 16 -2.42 13.81 1.69
N PHE A 17 -3.70 13.82 2.05
CA PHE A 17 -4.69 14.68 1.43
C PHE A 17 -4.97 15.94 2.27
N PRO A 18 -5.51 17.01 1.65
CA PRO A 18 -5.78 18.27 2.36
C PRO A 18 -6.75 18.17 3.56
N ASP A 19 -7.58 17.12 3.61
CA ASP A 19 -8.50 16.86 4.73
C ASP A 19 -7.87 16.03 5.86
N GLY A 20 -6.56 15.76 5.79
CA GLY A 20 -5.81 15.03 6.82
C GLY A 20 -5.90 13.51 6.72
N THR A 21 -6.61 12.97 5.73
CA THR A 21 -6.60 11.53 5.46
C THR A 21 -5.36 11.10 4.67
N LEU A 22 -5.03 9.83 4.77
CA LEU A 22 -3.87 9.18 4.17
C LEU A 22 -4.30 8.03 3.25
N GLN A 23 -3.45 7.68 2.29
CA GLN A 23 -3.62 6.51 1.43
C GLN A 23 -2.26 5.99 0.97
N PHE A 24 -2.07 4.67 0.89
CA PHE A 24 -0.93 4.08 0.18
C PHE A 24 -1.21 4.05 -1.32
N ALA A 25 -0.40 4.78 -2.09
CA ALA A 25 -0.57 4.87 -3.53
C ALA A 25 0.77 5.11 -4.23
N ASP A 26 0.94 4.47 -5.38
CA ASP A 26 2.02 4.77 -6.32
C ASP A 26 1.50 5.81 -7.33
N GLN A 27 1.86 7.08 -7.10
CA GLN A 27 1.46 8.21 -7.93
C GLN A 27 2.35 8.41 -9.17
N ASP A 28 3.46 7.70 -9.28
CA ASP A 28 4.35 7.78 -10.44
C ASP A 28 3.84 6.91 -11.60
N GLN A 29 2.99 5.92 -11.29
CA GLN A 29 2.32 5.08 -12.25
C GLN A 29 1.12 5.78 -12.94
N ARG A 30 0.81 5.35 -14.16
CA ARG A 30 -0.37 5.77 -14.92
C ARG A 30 -1.06 4.53 -15.51
N PRO A 31 -2.26 4.15 -15.02
CA PRO A 31 -3.03 4.78 -13.96
C PRO A 31 -2.36 4.65 -12.58
N VAL A 32 -2.72 5.55 -11.64
CA VAL A 32 -2.25 5.49 -10.24
C VAL A 32 -2.64 4.14 -9.64
N ILE A 33 -1.70 3.49 -8.97
CA ILE A 33 -1.94 2.20 -8.30
C ILE A 33 -2.25 2.47 -6.83
N LEU A 34 -3.37 1.93 -6.34
CA LEU A 34 -3.83 2.12 -4.97
C LEU A 34 -3.64 0.84 -4.17
N PHE A 35 -3.09 0.96 -2.96
CA PHE A 35 -2.82 -0.16 -2.06
C PHE A 35 -3.66 -0.13 -0.78
N SER A 36 -4.39 0.95 -0.54
CA SER A 36 -5.31 1.08 0.59
C SER A 36 -6.50 1.97 0.23
N PRO A 37 -7.59 1.93 1.02
CA PRO A 37 -8.56 3.02 1.06
C PRO A 37 -7.91 4.30 1.58
N ARG A 38 -8.58 5.43 1.33
CA ARG A 38 -8.24 6.73 1.90
C ARG A 38 -8.91 6.86 3.26
N LEU A 39 -8.13 6.91 4.33
CA LEU A 39 -8.61 6.88 5.72
C LEU A 39 -7.78 7.81 6.61
N PRO A 40 -8.29 8.24 7.78
CA PRO A 40 -7.45 8.84 8.82
C PRO A 40 -6.30 7.91 9.20
N GLU A 41 -5.17 8.47 9.62
CA GLU A 41 -3.96 7.72 10.01
C GLU A 41 -4.22 6.51 10.94
N PRO A 42 -4.92 6.64 12.09
CA PRO A 42 -5.15 5.50 12.99
C PRO A 42 -6.05 4.42 12.36
N GLU A 43 -7.00 4.81 11.52
CA GLU A 43 -7.86 3.85 10.81
C GLU A 43 -7.10 3.15 9.68
N LEU A 44 -6.19 3.85 9.01
CA LEU A 44 -5.33 3.29 7.99
C LEU A 44 -4.34 2.29 8.58
N GLU A 45 -3.74 2.58 9.73
CA GLU A 45 -2.87 1.66 10.46
C GLU A 45 -3.62 0.37 10.84
N GLU A 46 -4.83 0.51 11.40
CA GLU A 46 -5.65 -0.64 11.78
C GLU A 46 -6.11 -1.44 10.57
N PHE A 47 -6.51 -0.77 9.48
CA PHE A 47 -6.86 -1.40 8.21
C PHE A 47 -5.70 -2.27 7.69
N CYS A 48 -4.48 -1.72 7.66
CA CYS A 48 -3.31 -2.45 7.20
C CYS A 48 -3.00 -3.65 8.10
N ARG A 49 -3.13 -3.49 9.43
CA ARG A 49 -2.92 -4.57 10.39
C ARG A 49 -3.90 -5.73 10.21
N LEU A 50 -5.19 -5.42 9.99
CA LEU A 50 -6.23 -6.43 9.78
C LEU A 50 -6.06 -7.17 8.45
N ASN A 51 -5.49 -6.51 7.44
CA ASN A 51 -5.34 -7.04 6.08
C ASN A 51 -3.91 -7.47 5.75
N ILE A 52 -3.01 -7.60 6.75
CA ILE A 52 -1.59 -7.88 6.53
C ILE A 52 -1.32 -9.09 5.63
N LYS A 53 -2.15 -10.13 5.75
CA LYS A 53 -2.06 -11.36 4.94
C LYS A 53 -2.26 -11.09 3.44
N MET A 54 -3.08 -10.11 3.07
CA MET A 54 -3.30 -9.75 1.67
C MET A 54 -2.03 -9.14 1.08
N TYR A 55 -1.37 -8.27 1.83
CA TYR A 55 -0.10 -7.67 1.45
C TYR A 55 1.04 -8.69 1.39
N GLU A 56 1.09 -9.62 2.35
CA GLU A 56 2.05 -10.72 2.32
C GLU A 56 1.86 -11.61 1.08
N GLN A 57 0.62 -11.97 0.75
CA GLN A 57 0.33 -12.76 -0.45
C GLN A 57 0.72 -12.02 -1.73
N HIS A 58 0.38 -10.74 -1.83
CA HIS A 58 0.78 -9.90 -2.96
C HIS A 58 2.31 -9.82 -3.08
N TYR A 59 3.01 -9.60 -1.96
CA TYR A 59 4.48 -9.58 -1.92
C TYR A 59 5.06 -10.91 -2.41
N GLN A 60 4.56 -12.07 -1.93
CA GLN A 60 5.08 -13.37 -2.37
C GLN A 60 4.82 -13.64 -3.86
N GLN A 61 3.69 -13.18 -4.41
CA GLN A 61 3.36 -13.33 -5.83
C GLN A 61 4.23 -12.46 -6.74
N HIS A 62 4.74 -11.34 -6.22
CA HIS A 62 5.43 -10.32 -7.01
C HIS A 62 6.83 -9.97 -6.49
N LYS A 63 7.40 -10.82 -5.63
CA LYS A 63 8.69 -10.57 -4.98
C LYS A 63 9.78 -10.19 -5.96
N GLU A 64 9.91 -10.95 -7.06
CA GLU A 64 10.90 -10.68 -8.10
C GLU A 64 10.68 -9.33 -8.80
N ALA A 65 9.42 -8.91 -9.00
CA ALA A 65 9.12 -7.60 -9.57
C ALA A 65 9.48 -6.48 -8.57
N ILE A 66 9.12 -6.65 -7.29
CA ILE A 66 9.43 -5.70 -6.22
C ILE A 66 10.95 -5.55 -6.03
N ASP A 67 11.71 -6.65 -6.06
CA ASP A 67 13.18 -6.65 -5.98
C ASP A 67 13.82 -5.91 -7.19
N ASN A 68 13.11 -5.84 -8.32
CA ASN A 68 13.50 -5.08 -9.51
C ASN A 68 12.91 -3.64 -9.54
N PHE A 69 12.38 -3.14 -8.43
CA PHE A 69 11.73 -1.83 -8.32
C PHE A 69 10.49 -1.65 -9.22
N GLU A 70 9.84 -2.76 -9.59
CA GLU A 70 8.57 -2.74 -10.32
C GLU A 70 7.39 -2.82 -9.34
N THR A 71 6.50 -1.83 -9.40
CA THR A 71 5.24 -1.86 -8.66
C THR A 71 4.17 -2.63 -9.43
N ARG A 72 3.61 -3.69 -8.84
CA ARG A 72 2.48 -4.42 -9.41
C ARG A 72 1.16 -3.96 -8.80
N PRO A 73 0.08 -3.84 -9.59
CA PRO A 73 -1.24 -3.56 -9.04
C PRO A 73 -1.69 -4.67 -8.10
N ILE A 74 -2.19 -4.27 -6.93
CA ILE A 74 -2.92 -5.18 -6.04
C ILE A 74 -4.41 -5.15 -6.39
N THR A 75 -5.05 -6.31 -6.37
CA THR A 75 -6.51 -6.38 -6.47
C THR A 75 -7.13 -5.70 -5.25
N GLN A 76 -8.05 -4.76 -5.46
CA GLN A 76 -8.76 -4.12 -4.37
C GLN A 76 -9.62 -5.15 -3.62
N PHE A 77 -9.48 -5.17 -2.29
CA PHE A 77 -10.15 -6.13 -1.40
C PHE A 77 -10.96 -5.45 -0.29
N TRP A 78 -11.14 -4.13 -0.40
CA TRP A 78 -11.86 -3.26 0.53
C TRP A 78 -13.06 -2.60 -0.13
#